data_AF-A0A1E4XJT9-F1
#
_entry.id   AF-A0A1E4XJT9-F1
#
_cell.length_a   1.000
_cell.length_b   1.000
_cell.length_c   1.000
_cell.angle_alpha   90.00
_cell.angle_beta   90.00
_cell.angle_gamma   90.00
#
_symmetry.space_group_name_H-M   'P 1'
#
loop_
_entity.id
_entity.type
_entity.pdbx_description
1 polymer ?
#
loop_
_entity_poly.entity_id
_entity_poly.type
_entity_poly.pdbx_seq_one_letter_code
_entity_poly.pdbx_strand_id
1 'polypeptide(L)'
;MEFSDEFLSKINDEPLAVALEVCKRIKQGVSVPNANSQGDLLLEAGLIIDSMVRNKLITTKSELPSIVAGRPRNPLDFFHYISGVNAELEAVVARSKAEQFQSDIEQRMNRLITGSFGYELTDGDLNEVQDLVNRLRELIVGSEELSADHRQRLLKRLEEVQRELHKKLSTLDHLYCLAIEASIVAGKVGKNAEPIVKVAKAILGISWRTHAHAEGLPSGVTPPLLGDDSVTHLIE
;
A
#
# COMPACT_ATOMS: atom_id res chain seq x y z
N MET A 1 10.93 -25.81 -14.08
CA MET A 1 10.17 -24.69 -13.51
C MET A 1 10.38 -23.51 -14.42
N GLU A 2 9.31 -23.08 -15.07
CA GLU A 2 9.26 -21.97 -16.01
C GLU A 2 9.17 -20.61 -15.29
N PHE A 3 8.79 -20.62 -14.01
CA PHE A 3 8.80 -19.46 -13.12
C PHE A 3 10.03 -19.53 -12.20
N SER A 4 10.82 -18.45 -12.13
CA SER A 4 12.03 -18.41 -11.32
C SER A 4 11.73 -18.20 -9.83
N ASP A 5 12.58 -18.72 -8.96
CA ASP A 5 12.45 -18.54 -7.50
C ASP A 5 12.51 -17.06 -7.09
N GLU A 6 13.29 -16.24 -7.80
CA GLU A 6 13.35 -14.78 -7.63
C GLU A 6 12.01 -14.09 -7.98
N PHE A 7 11.28 -14.60 -8.96
CA PHE A 7 9.95 -14.10 -9.27
C PHE A 7 8.95 -14.53 -8.20
N LEU A 8 9.02 -15.78 -7.76
CA LEU A 8 8.11 -16.34 -6.75
C LEU A 8 8.36 -15.77 -5.34
N SER A 9 9.57 -15.27 -5.03
CA SER A 9 9.85 -14.64 -3.74
C SER A 9 9.01 -13.38 -3.49
N LYS A 10 8.51 -12.74 -4.56
CA LYS A 10 7.65 -11.54 -4.50
C LYS A 10 6.20 -11.83 -4.14
N ILE A 11 5.79 -13.11 -4.04
CA ILE A 11 4.39 -13.51 -3.79
C ILE A 11 3.84 -12.89 -2.51
N ASN A 12 4.65 -12.76 -1.46
CA ASN A 12 4.19 -12.21 -0.19
C ASN A 12 4.09 -10.67 -0.20
N ASP A 13 4.89 -10.02 -1.03
CA ASP A 13 4.96 -8.55 -1.11
C ASP A 13 3.89 -8.01 -2.07
N GLU A 14 3.72 -8.66 -3.23
CA GLU A 14 2.84 -8.20 -4.32
C GLU A 14 1.98 -9.35 -4.90
N PRO A 15 1.12 -10.00 -4.10
CA PRO A 15 0.41 -11.22 -4.51
C PRO A 15 -0.47 -11.02 -5.74
N LEU A 16 -1.19 -9.90 -5.85
CA LEU A 16 -2.03 -9.62 -7.01
C LEU A 16 -1.22 -9.41 -8.30
N ALA A 17 -0.09 -8.71 -8.22
CA ALA A 17 0.76 -8.44 -9.37
C ALA A 17 1.42 -9.74 -9.88
N VAL A 18 1.93 -10.57 -8.96
CA VAL A 18 2.52 -11.87 -9.30
C VAL A 18 1.46 -12.79 -9.94
N ALA A 19 0.27 -12.89 -9.36
CA ALA A 19 -0.80 -13.73 -9.92
C ALA A 19 -1.22 -13.29 -11.34
N LEU A 20 -1.35 -11.98 -11.57
CA LEU A 20 -1.66 -11.44 -12.89
C LEU A 20 -0.54 -11.72 -13.90
N GLU A 21 0.72 -11.59 -13.49
CA GLU A 21 1.86 -11.86 -14.39
C GLU A 21 1.97 -13.35 -14.75
N VAL A 22 1.70 -14.25 -13.79
CA VAL A 22 1.56 -15.70 -14.06
C VAL A 22 0.48 -15.94 -15.11
N CYS A 23 -0.71 -15.39 -14.91
CA CYS A 23 -1.85 -15.56 -15.82
C CYS A 23 -1.56 -14.97 -17.22
N LYS A 24 -0.92 -13.80 -17.27
CA LYS A 24 -0.56 -13.10 -18.50
C LYS A 24 0.48 -13.88 -19.30
N ARG A 25 1.48 -14.45 -18.65
CA ARG A 25 2.50 -15.28 -19.31
C ARG A 25 1.87 -16.52 -19.97
N ILE A 26 0.87 -17.11 -19.34
CA ILE A 26 0.07 -18.20 -19.93
C ILE A 26 -0.78 -17.70 -21.11
N LYS A 27 -1.50 -16.58 -20.98
CA LYS A 27 -2.28 -16.01 -22.09
C LYS A 27 -1.45 -15.63 -23.31
N GLN A 28 -0.20 -15.21 -23.10
CA GLN A 28 0.71 -14.82 -24.18
C GLN A 28 1.48 -16.00 -24.78
N GLY A 29 1.82 -17.01 -23.97
CA GLY A 29 2.64 -18.17 -24.39
C GLY A 29 1.85 -19.40 -24.83
N VAL A 30 0.60 -19.55 -24.38
CA VAL A 30 -0.26 -20.71 -24.66
C VAL A 30 -1.46 -20.28 -25.51
N SER A 31 -1.60 -20.91 -26.67
CA SER A 31 -2.82 -20.85 -27.47
C SER A 31 -3.62 -22.14 -27.31
N VAL A 32 -4.95 -22.07 -27.45
CA VAL A 32 -5.86 -23.24 -27.35
C VAL A 32 -5.39 -24.45 -28.21
N PRO A 33 -4.92 -24.27 -29.46
CA PRO A 33 -4.40 -25.39 -30.27
C PRO A 33 -3.15 -26.06 -29.68
N ASN A 34 -2.35 -25.31 -28.91
CA ASN A 34 -1.06 -25.76 -28.39
C ASN A 34 -1.10 -26.13 -26.89
N ALA A 35 -2.25 -25.97 -26.21
CA ALA A 35 -2.39 -26.24 -24.78
C ALA A 35 -1.94 -27.66 -24.39
N ASN A 36 -2.22 -28.65 -25.25
CA ASN A 36 -1.81 -30.04 -25.00
C ASN A 36 -0.28 -30.24 -25.03
N SER A 37 0.46 -29.40 -25.76
CA SER A 37 1.92 -29.45 -25.83
C SER A 37 2.62 -28.73 -24.69
N GLN A 38 1.89 -27.93 -23.90
CA GLN A 38 2.42 -27.13 -22.79
C GLN A 38 1.83 -27.53 -21.43
N GLY A 39 1.50 -28.81 -21.27
CA GLY A 39 0.87 -29.35 -20.06
C GLY A 39 1.67 -29.09 -18.77
N ASP A 40 2.99 -29.13 -18.82
CA ASP A 40 3.86 -28.90 -17.65
C ASP A 40 3.82 -27.44 -17.18
N LEU A 41 3.87 -26.48 -18.12
CA LEU A 41 3.74 -25.05 -17.82
C LEU A 41 2.36 -24.71 -17.25
N LEU A 42 1.29 -25.28 -17.82
CA LEU A 42 -0.08 -25.10 -17.35
C LEU A 42 -0.27 -25.68 -15.94
N LEU A 43 0.32 -26.84 -15.66
CA LEU A 43 0.32 -27.43 -14.34
C LEU A 43 1.03 -26.54 -13.32
N GLU A 44 2.23 -26.07 -13.66
CA GLU A 44 3.03 -25.20 -12.79
C GLU A 44 2.29 -23.90 -12.46
N ALA A 45 1.76 -23.21 -13.47
CA ALA A 45 0.98 -21.99 -13.27
C ALA A 45 -0.30 -22.24 -12.46
N GLY A 46 -1.01 -23.34 -12.74
CA GLY A 46 -2.21 -23.71 -12.00
C GLY A 46 -1.93 -23.97 -10.52
N LEU A 47 -0.84 -24.67 -10.19
CA LEU A 47 -0.43 -24.94 -8.82
C LEU A 47 0.06 -23.69 -8.08
N ILE A 48 0.75 -22.78 -8.76
CA ILE A 48 1.14 -21.49 -8.18
C ILE A 48 -0.11 -20.70 -7.77
N ILE A 49 -1.05 -20.51 -8.70
CA ILE A 49 -2.29 -19.76 -8.45
C ILE A 49 -3.09 -20.40 -7.32
N ASP A 50 -3.27 -21.72 -7.36
CA ASP A 50 -4.03 -22.43 -6.34
C ASP A 50 -3.35 -22.38 -4.96
N SER A 51 -2.01 -22.43 -4.90
CA SER A 51 -1.27 -22.19 -3.65
C SER A 51 -1.56 -20.79 -3.11
N MET A 52 -1.58 -19.77 -3.96
CA MET A 52 -1.92 -18.39 -3.55
C MET A 52 -3.36 -18.29 -3.04
N VAL A 53 -4.32 -19.00 -3.65
CA VAL A 53 -5.71 -19.09 -3.19
C VAL A 53 -5.81 -19.76 -1.83
N ARG A 54 -5.17 -20.93 -1.65
CA ARG A 54 -5.19 -21.67 -0.36
C ARG A 54 -4.58 -20.87 0.79
N ASN A 55 -3.55 -20.07 0.50
CA ASN A 55 -2.91 -19.18 1.45
C ASN A 55 -3.63 -17.83 1.62
N LYS A 56 -4.82 -17.66 1.00
CA LYS A 56 -5.65 -16.45 1.08
C LYS A 56 -4.96 -15.17 0.60
N LEU A 57 -3.97 -15.31 -0.28
CA LEU A 57 -3.27 -14.17 -0.91
C LEU A 57 -4.09 -13.55 -2.04
N ILE A 58 -4.91 -14.37 -2.70
CA ILE A 58 -5.88 -13.94 -3.72
C ILE A 58 -7.22 -14.65 -3.49
N THR A 59 -8.31 -14.07 -3.98
CA THR A 59 -9.66 -14.65 -3.90
C THR A 59 -10.20 -14.87 -5.32
N THR A 60 -10.69 -16.08 -5.60
CA THR A 60 -11.31 -16.44 -6.88
C THR A 60 -12.47 -17.41 -6.65
N LYS A 61 -13.42 -17.42 -7.58
CA LYS A 61 -14.52 -18.41 -7.62
C LYS A 61 -14.15 -19.67 -8.41
N SER A 62 -13.04 -19.64 -9.14
CA SER A 62 -12.59 -20.73 -9.99
C SER A 62 -11.90 -21.82 -9.16
N GLU A 63 -12.20 -23.09 -9.41
CA GLU A 63 -11.60 -24.24 -8.72
C GLU A 63 -10.49 -24.89 -9.54
N LEU A 64 -9.45 -25.39 -8.87
CA LEU A 64 -8.34 -26.06 -9.54
C LEU A 64 -8.82 -27.35 -10.23
N PRO A 65 -8.54 -27.55 -11.53
CA PRO A 65 -8.93 -28.76 -12.24
C PRO A 65 -8.17 -30.02 -11.78
N SER A 66 -8.69 -31.20 -12.13
CA SER A 66 -8.14 -32.47 -11.67
C SER A 66 -6.74 -32.78 -12.21
N ILE A 67 -5.85 -33.18 -11.30
CA ILE A 67 -4.50 -33.68 -11.59
C ILE A 67 -4.51 -35.20 -11.47
N VAL A 68 -3.98 -35.90 -12.48
CA VAL A 68 -3.87 -37.38 -12.49
C VAL A 68 -2.42 -37.76 -12.78
N ALA A 69 -1.81 -38.55 -11.89
CA ALA A 69 -0.43 -39.02 -12.02
C ALA A 69 0.59 -37.88 -12.25
N GLY A 70 0.42 -36.74 -11.57
CA GLY A 70 1.33 -35.60 -11.68
C GLY A 70 1.21 -34.79 -12.97
N ARG A 71 0.12 -34.97 -13.74
CA ARG A 71 -0.18 -34.20 -14.94
C ARG A 71 -1.63 -33.69 -14.95
N PRO A 72 -1.93 -32.59 -15.66
CA PRO A 72 -3.31 -32.20 -15.92
C PRO A 72 -4.08 -33.34 -16.58
N ARG A 73 -5.25 -33.72 -16.05
CA ARG A 73 -6.12 -34.69 -16.73
C ARG A 73 -6.51 -34.19 -18.12
N ASN A 74 -6.75 -32.88 -18.21
CA ASN A 74 -7.01 -32.16 -19.44
C ASN A 74 -6.30 -30.80 -19.36
N PRO A 75 -5.24 -30.56 -20.13
CA PRO A 75 -4.53 -29.27 -20.17
C PRO A 75 -5.45 -28.09 -20.52
N LEU A 76 -6.51 -28.33 -21.32
CA LEU A 76 -7.45 -27.28 -21.67
C LEU A 76 -8.24 -26.76 -20.47
N ASP A 77 -8.57 -27.63 -19.50
CA ASP A 77 -9.28 -27.23 -18.29
C ASP A 77 -8.40 -26.31 -17.42
N PHE A 78 -7.10 -26.57 -17.37
CA PHE A 78 -6.13 -25.69 -16.71
C PHE A 78 -6.02 -24.33 -17.40
N PHE A 79 -6.00 -24.31 -18.73
CA PHE A 79 -6.01 -23.05 -19.48
C PHE A 79 -7.27 -22.22 -19.20
N HIS A 80 -8.45 -22.86 -19.14
CA HIS A 80 -9.70 -22.19 -18.79
C HIS A 80 -9.71 -21.70 -17.34
N TYR A 81 -9.23 -22.51 -16.40
CA TYR A 81 -9.06 -22.11 -15.01
C TYR A 81 -8.20 -20.85 -14.87
N ILE A 82 -6.99 -20.85 -15.42
CA ILE A 82 -6.05 -19.72 -15.36
C ILE A 82 -6.65 -18.48 -16.04
N SER A 83 -7.32 -18.67 -17.18
CA SER A 83 -8.00 -17.58 -17.89
C SER A 83 -9.16 -16.98 -17.10
N GLY A 84 -9.93 -17.81 -16.38
CA GLY A 84 -11.01 -17.39 -15.50
C GLY A 84 -10.49 -16.59 -14.32
N VAL A 85 -9.46 -17.11 -13.64
CA VAL A 85 -8.78 -16.39 -12.54
C VAL A 85 -8.26 -15.03 -13.03
N ASN A 86 -7.62 -14.98 -14.21
CA ASN A 86 -7.14 -13.71 -14.77
C ASN A 86 -8.25 -12.67 -14.93
N ALA A 87 -9.40 -13.07 -15.48
CA ALA A 87 -10.52 -12.17 -15.71
C ALA A 87 -11.10 -11.64 -14.38
N GLU A 88 -11.15 -12.48 -13.35
CA GLU A 88 -11.58 -12.08 -12.01
C GLU A 88 -10.59 -11.08 -11.37
N LEU A 89 -9.29 -11.35 -11.46
CA LEU A 89 -8.25 -10.46 -10.93
C LEU A 89 -8.23 -9.11 -11.66
N GLU A 90 -8.37 -9.11 -12.99
CA GLU A 90 -8.50 -7.88 -13.79
C GLU A 90 -9.73 -7.07 -13.38
N ALA A 91 -10.86 -7.74 -13.11
CA ALA A 91 -12.07 -7.08 -12.64
C ALA A 91 -11.89 -6.45 -11.25
N VAL A 92 -11.16 -7.09 -10.33
CA VAL A 92 -10.82 -6.53 -9.02
C VAL A 92 -9.97 -5.27 -9.17
N VAL A 93 -8.92 -5.32 -9.99
CA VAL A 93 -8.05 -4.16 -10.25
C VAL A 93 -8.83 -3.02 -10.93
N ALA A 94 -9.66 -3.34 -11.92
CA ALA A 94 -10.48 -2.34 -12.61
C ALA A 94 -11.48 -1.66 -11.67
N ARG A 95 -12.13 -2.46 -10.80
CA ARG A 95 -13.04 -1.93 -9.78
C ARG A 95 -12.34 -1.00 -8.82
N SER A 96 -11.19 -1.41 -8.28
CA SER A 96 -10.39 -0.57 -7.37
C SER A 96 -9.99 0.76 -8.02
N LYS A 97 -9.58 0.74 -9.30
CA LYS A 97 -9.29 1.97 -10.06
C LYS A 97 -10.52 2.86 -10.25
N ALA A 98 -11.69 2.28 -10.51
CA ALA A 98 -12.93 3.03 -10.69
C ALA A 98 -13.39 3.66 -9.36
N GLU A 99 -13.28 2.94 -8.24
CA GLU A 99 -13.57 3.45 -6.90
C GLU A 99 -12.63 4.61 -6.54
N GLN A 100 -11.34 4.49 -6.85
CA GLN A 100 -10.38 5.58 -6.66
C GLN A 100 -10.75 6.82 -7.50
N PHE A 101 -11.03 6.62 -8.79
CA PHE A 101 -11.43 7.73 -9.68
C PHE A 101 -12.72 8.43 -9.22
N GLN A 102 -13.69 7.66 -8.72
CA GLN A 102 -14.90 8.22 -8.12
C GLN A 102 -14.56 9.09 -6.91
N SER A 103 -13.74 8.59 -5.99
CA SER A 103 -13.28 9.34 -4.82
C SER A 103 -12.57 10.64 -5.23
N ASP A 104 -11.71 10.60 -6.25
CA ASP A 104 -11.01 11.78 -6.77
C ASP A 104 -11.99 12.85 -7.29
N ILE A 105 -13.03 12.43 -8.02
CA ILE A 105 -14.09 13.34 -8.49
C ILE A 105 -14.88 13.91 -7.32
N GLU A 106 -15.31 13.08 -6.37
CA GLU A 106 -16.09 13.51 -5.22
C GLU A 106 -15.33 14.55 -4.40
N GLN A 107 -14.04 14.31 -4.15
CA GLN A 107 -13.19 15.28 -3.48
C GLN A 107 -13.05 16.58 -4.27
N ARG A 108 -12.79 16.49 -5.58
CA ARG A 108 -12.71 17.67 -6.44
C ARG A 108 -14.01 18.49 -6.39
N MET A 109 -15.16 17.82 -6.48
CA MET A 109 -16.47 18.48 -6.42
C MET A 109 -16.72 19.09 -5.05
N ASN A 110 -16.39 18.40 -3.97
CA ASN A 110 -16.48 18.92 -2.62
C ASN A 110 -15.65 20.20 -2.45
N ARG A 111 -14.42 20.25 -2.98
CA ARG A 111 -13.58 21.46 -2.98
C ARG A 111 -14.25 22.63 -3.71
N LEU A 112 -14.81 22.37 -4.89
CA LEU A 112 -15.50 23.39 -5.71
C LEU A 112 -16.79 23.90 -5.06
N ILE A 113 -17.55 23.02 -4.39
CA ILE A 113 -18.86 23.35 -3.80
C ILE A 113 -18.72 24.05 -2.45
N THR A 114 -17.84 23.53 -1.58
CA THR A 114 -17.73 24.01 -0.19
C THR A 114 -16.77 25.19 -0.04
N GLY A 115 -15.90 25.44 -1.02
CA GLY A 115 -14.89 26.51 -0.96
C GLY A 115 -13.84 26.32 0.15
N SER A 116 -13.91 25.22 0.92
CA SER A 116 -12.92 24.89 1.92
C SER A 116 -11.87 23.98 1.29
N PHE A 117 -10.64 24.48 1.21
CA PHE A 117 -9.46 23.61 1.14
C PHE A 117 -9.43 22.84 2.47
N GLY A 118 -9.92 21.61 2.45
CA GLY A 118 -9.86 20.68 3.56
C GLY A 118 -9.05 19.46 3.13
N TYR A 119 -8.14 19.04 3.98
CA TYR A 119 -7.46 17.76 3.88
C TYR A 119 -8.38 16.68 4.43
N GLU A 120 -8.57 15.59 3.69
CA GLU A 120 -9.42 14.47 4.12
C GLU A 120 -8.55 13.21 4.27
N LEU A 121 -8.50 12.71 5.50
CA LEU A 121 -7.88 11.43 5.80
C LEU A 121 -8.84 10.31 5.39
N THR A 122 -8.31 9.22 4.83
CA THR A 122 -9.09 7.99 4.70
C THR A 122 -9.38 7.42 6.10
N ASP A 123 -10.37 6.54 6.22
CA ASP A 123 -10.65 5.90 7.52
C ASP A 123 -9.45 5.06 8.00
N GLY A 124 -8.68 4.49 7.05
CA GLY A 124 -7.42 3.81 7.33
C GLY A 124 -6.35 4.75 7.86
N ASP A 125 -6.09 5.87 7.16
CA ASP A 125 -5.10 6.86 7.58
C ASP A 125 -5.46 7.50 8.94
N LEU A 126 -6.74 7.77 9.18
CA LEU A 126 -7.19 8.34 10.45
C LEU A 126 -6.90 7.42 11.63
N ASN A 127 -7.18 6.12 11.48
CA ASN A 127 -6.87 5.12 12.51
C ASN A 127 -5.35 4.97 12.69
N GLU A 128 -4.61 4.92 11.57
CA GLU A 128 -3.15 4.81 11.59
C GLU A 128 -2.50 6.00 12.30
N VAL A 129 -2.91 7.24 12.02
CA VAL A 129 -2.39 8.43 12.71
C VAL A 129 -2.73 8.41 14.21
N GLN A 130 -3.94 7.97 14.59
CA GLN A 130 -4.29 7.84 16.01
C GLN A 130 -3.37 6.85 16.73
N ASP A 131 -3.11 5.69 16.14
CA ASP A 131 -2.22 4.68 16.69
C ASP A 131 -0.78 5.21 16.78
N LEU A 132 -0.31 5.92 15.76
CA LEU A 132 1.02 6.54 15.74
C LEU A 132 1.16 7.62 16.82
N VAL A 133 0.15 8.48 16.99
CA VAL A 133 0.11 9.52 18.04
C VAL A 133 0.14 8.89 19.43
N ASN A 134 -0.63 7.82 19.66
CA ASN A 134 -0.63 7.09 20.92
C ASN A 134 0.72 6.42 21.20
N ARG A 135 1.30 5.76 20.19
CA ARG A 135 2.62 5.15 20.30
C ARG A 135 3.72 6.18 20.57
N LEU A 136 3.66 7.35 19.92
CA LEU A 136 4.61 8.44 20.14
C LEU A 136 4.53 8.96 21.58
N ARG A 137 3.31 9.08 22.13
CA ARG A 137 3.11 9.44 23.55
C ARG A 137 3.79 8.45 24.48
N GLU A 138 3.59 7.16 24.29
CA GLU A 138 4.21 6.11 25.12
C GLU A 138 5.74 6.20 25.08
N LEU A 139 6.31 6.37 23.89
CA LEU A 139 7.76 6.51 23.71
C LEU A 139 8.33 7.75 24.40
N ILE A 140 7.62 8.89 24.32
CA ILE A 140 8.05 10.14 24.96
C ILE A 140 7.96 10.04 26.49
N VAL A 141 6.90 9.45 27.02
CA VAL A 141 6.72 9.25 28.46
C VAL A 141 7.78 8.31 29.01
N GLY A 142 8.09 7.24 28.30
CA GLY A 142 9.06 6.21 28.70
C GLY A 142 10.53 6.57 28.48
N SER A 143 10.85 7.65 27.75
CA SER A 143 12.24 8.04 27.51
C SER A 143 12.87 8.67 28.76
N GLU A 144 13.98 8.13 29.23
CA GLU A 144 14.77 8.70 30.34
C GLU A 144 15.74 9.78 29.85
N GLU A 145 16.06 9.76 28.55
CA GLU A 145 17.00 10.68 27.89
C GLU A 145 16.38 12.06 27.63
N LEU A 146 15.04 12.16 27.67
CA LEU A 146 14.31 13.42 27.51
C LEU A 146 14.21 14.20 28.82
N SER A 147 14.67 15.45 28.81
CA SER A 147 14.45 16.39 29.91
C SER A 147 12.95 16.63 30.15
N ALA A 148 12.58 16.93 31.40
CA ALA A 148 11.19 17.15 31.79
C ALA A 148 10.50 18.25 30.98
N ASP A 149 11.18 19.38 30.73
CA ASP A 149 10.66 20.49 29.91
C ASP A 149 10.41 20.05 28.46
N HIS A 150 11.33 19.28 27.86
CA HIS A 150 11.19 18.84 26.48
C HIS A 150 10.05 17.83 26.34
N ARG A 151 9.93 16.91 27.29
CA ARG A 151 8.83 15.94 27.38
C ARG A 151 7.48 16.64 27.49
N GLN A 152 7.36 17.63 28.39
CA GLN A 152 6.13 18.38 28.58
C GLN A 152 5.69 19.11 27.29
N ARG A 153 6.64 19.72 26.58
CA ARG A 153 6.37 20.42 25.32
C ARG A 153 5.83 19.50 24.23
N LEU A 154 6.44 18.33 24.06
CA LEU A 154 6.00 17.35 23.06
C LEU A 154 4.63 16.74 23.40
N LEU A 155 4.39 16.46 24.68
CA LEU A 155 3.09 15.97 25.14
C LEU A 155 1.99 16.99 24.87
N LYS A 156 2.25 18.28 25.13
CA LYS A 156 1.32 19.36 24.77
C LYS A 156 1.04 19.39 23.26
N ARG A 157 2.08 19.26 22.42
CA ARG A 157 1.92 19.22 20.95
C ARG A 157 1.10 18.01 20.50
N LEU A 158 1.31 16.85 21.11
CA LEU A 158 0.53 15.63 20.84
C LEU A 158 -0.94 15.79 21.22
N GLU A 159 -1.23 16.46 22.34
CA GLU A 159 -2.60 16.76 22.75
C GLU A 159 -3.29 17.73 21.78
N GLU A 160 -2.58 18.75 21.31
CA GLU A 160 -3.08 19.67 20.27
C GLU A 160 -3.41 18.91 18.97
N VAL A 161 -2.47 18.07 18.49
CA VAL A 161 -2.71 17.21 17.33
C VAL A 161 -3.92 16.31 17.53
N GLN A 162 -4.02 15.63 18.68
CA GLN A 162 -5.13 14.71 18.92
C GLN A 162 -6.48 15.42 19.04
N ARG A 163 -6.52 16.65 19.56
CA ARG A 163 -7.74 17.45 19.65
C ARG A 163 -8.26 17.88 18.28
N GLU A 164 -7.37 18.09 17.32
CA GLU A 164 -7.71 18.52 15.97
C GLU A 164 -7.80 17.34 14.99
N LEU A 165 -7.36 16.15 15.39
CA LEU A 165 -7.35 14.96 14.56
C LEU A 165 -8.77 14.44 14.31
N HIS A 166 -9.33 14.89 13.19
CA HIS A 166 -10.60 14.44 12.64
C HIS A 166 -10.41 13.96 11.20
N LYS A 167 -11.43 13.29 10.66
CA LYS A 167 -11.42 12.84 9.25
C LYS A 167 -11.19 14.00 8.28
N LYS A 168 -11.70 15.19 8.59
CA LYS A 168 -11.55 16.41 7.80
C LYS A 168 -10.76 17.44 8.59
N LEU A 169 -9.68 17.92 8.00
CA LEU A 169 -8.73 18.86 8.59
C LEU A 169 -8.68 20.13 7.73
N SER A 170 -8.62 21.30 8.33
CA SER A 170 -8.39 22.56 7.60
C SER A 170 -6.92 22.76 7.23
N THR A 171 -6.01 22.15 7.99
CA THR A 171 -4.55 22.20 7.77
C THR A 171 -3.90 20.88 8.21
N LEU A 172 -2.75 20.57 7.63
CA LEU A 172 -1.88 19.47 8.07
C LEU A 172 -0.71 19.96 8.93
N ASP A 173 -0.62 21.26 9.23
CA ASP A 173 0.53 21.87 9.91
C ASP A 173 0.87 21.19 11.23
N HIS A 174 -0.16 20.83 12.02
CA HIS A 174 0.04 20.15 13.30
C HIS A 174 0.70 18.77 13.13
N LEU A 175 0.35 18.02 12.09
CA LEU A 175 0.97 16.73 11.79
C LEU A 175 2.41 16.88 11.27
N TYR A 176 2.64 17.82 10.35
CA TYR A 176 3.99 18.13 9.85
C TYR A 176 4.92 18.59 10.99
N CYS A 177 4.45 19.53 11.82
CA CYS A 177 5.20 20.01 12.96
C CYS A 177 5.52 18.89 13.95
N LEU A 178 4.56 18.02 14.25
CA LEU A 178 4.77 16.88 15.16
C LEU A 178 5.85 15.92 14.63
N ALA A 179 5.78 15.59 13.33
CA ALA A 179 6.78 14.73 12.70
C ALA A 179 8.18 15.35 12.75
N ILE A 180 8.30 16.65 12.47
CA ILE A 180 9.58 17.38 12.55
C ILE A 180 10.10 17.40 13.98
N GLU A 181 9.27 17.75 14.98
CA GLU A 181 9.68 17.79 16.38
C GLU A 181 10.14 16.40 16.88
N ALA A 182 9.40 15.34 16.53
CA ALA A 182 9.79 13.97 16.86
C ALA A 182 11.13 13.57 16.19
N SER A 183 11.41 14.05 14.98
CA SER A 183 12.72 13.84 14.33
C SER A 183 13.87 14.58 15.03
N ILE A 184 13.62 15.77 15.58
CA ILE A 184 14.61 16.52 16.36
C ILE A 184 14.89 15.83 17.69
N VAL A 185 13.85 15.31 18.34
CA VAL A 185 13.97 14.51 19.58
C VAL A 185 14.87 13.31 19.36
N ALA A 186 14.77 12.67 18.20
CA ALA A 186 15.63 11.56 17.87
C ALA A 186 17.12 11.91 17.89
N GLY A 187 17.48 13.11 17.43
CA GLY A 187 18.85 13.62 17.50
C GLY A 187 19.36 13.79 18.94
N LYS A 188 18.48 13.94 19.93
CA LYS A 188 18.83 14.05 21.35
C LYS A 188 18.87 12.71 22.07
N VAL A 189 17.95 11.80 21.75
CA VAL A 189 17.85 10.46 22.36
C VAL A 189 18.94 9.51 21.81
N GLY A 190 19.52 9.82 20.65
CA GLY A 190 20.65 9.07 20.10
C GLY A 190 20.25 7.67 19.64
N LYS A 191 21.02 6.63 19.99
CA LYS A 191 20.80 5.27 19.49
C LYS A 191 19.43 4.68 19.85
N ASN A 192 18.81 5.12 20.94
CA ASN A 192 17.49 4.66 21.38
C ASN A 192 16.33 5.36 20.63
N ALA A 193 16.63 6.28 19.72
CA ALA A 193 15.63 7.08 19.03
C ALA A 193 14.90 6.39 17.88
N GLU A 194 15.38 5.23 17.43
CA GLU A 194 14.85 4.54 16.26
C GLU A 194 13.31 4.38 16.28
N PRO A 195 12.67 4.01 17.41
CA PRO A 195 11.21 3.93 17.47
C PRO A 195 10.52 5.27 17.23
N ILE A 196 11.07 6.38 17.76
CA ILE A 196 10.53 7.74 17.59
C ILE A 196 10.67 8.18 16.13
N VAL A 197 11.82 7.93 15.51
CA VAL A 197 12.05 8.25 14.09
C VAL A 197 11.08 7.49 13.19
N LYS A 198 10.84 6.21 13.44
CA LYS A 198 9.89 5.41 12.65
C LYS A 198 8.48 5.99 12.72
N VAL A 199 8.03 6.37 13.90
CA VAL A 199 6.71 7.00 14.07
C VAL A 199 6.65 8.36 13.38
N ALA A 200 7.69 9.20 13.53
CA ALA A 200 7.77 10.48 12.85
C ALA A 200 7.68 10.36 11.31
N LYS A 201 8.41 9.40 10.74
CA LYS A 201 8.39 9.11 9.30
C LYS A 201 7.00 8.66 8.82
N ALA A 202 6.31 7.84 9.61
CA ALA A 202 4.97 7.38 9.28
C ALA A 202 3.95 8.53 9.28
N ILE A 203 3.96 9.39 10.32
CA ILE A 203 3.10 10.58 10.39
C ILE A 203 3.36 11.51 9.21
N LEU A 204 4.64 11.73 8.87
CA LEU A 204 5.04 12.53 7.72
C LEU A 204 4.55 11.93 6.39
N GLY A 205 4.65 10.61 6.23
CA GLY A 205 4.16 9.90 5.05
C GLY A 205 2.66 10.05 4.87
N ILE A 206 1.88 9.90 5.93
CA ILE A 206 0.42 10.10 5.88
C ILE A 206 0.10 11.56 5.52
N SER A 207 0.70 12.51 6.22
CA SER A 207 0.52 13.94 5.95
C SER A 207 0.84 14.28 4.49
N TRP A 208 1.93 13.74 3.96
CA TRP A 208 2.31 13.95 2.57
C TRP A 208 1.33 13.34 1.59
N ARG A 209 0.91 12.08 1.77
CA ARG A 209 -0.08 11.44 0.89
C ARG A 209 -1.40 12.19 0.90
N THR A 210 -1.87 12.62 2.08
CA THR A 210 -3.09 13.42 2.21
C THR A 210 -2.95 14.76 1.49
N HIS A 211 -1.79 15.42 1.59
CA HIS A 211 -1.52 16.66 0.87
C HIS A 211 -1.44 16.43 -0.64
N ALA A 212 -0.71 15.42 -1.09
CA ALA A 212 -0.58 15.06 -2.50
C ALA A 212 -1.95 14.76 -3.13
N HIS A 213 -2.81 14.03 -2.42
CA HIS A 213 -4.18 13.77 -2.83
C HIS A 213 -5.03 15.06 -2.85
N ALA A 214 -4.84 15.94 -1.86
CA ALA A 214 -5.46 17.27 -1.82
C ALA A 214 -5.03 18.15 -3.02
N GLU A 215 -3.86 17.92 -3.60
CA GLU A 215 -3.35 18.63 -4.78
C GLU A 215 -3.59 17.86 -6.10
N GLY A 216 -4.22 16.68 -6.06
CA GLY A 216 -4.51 15.87 -7.25
C GLY A 216 -3.28 15.16 -7.85
N LEU A 217 -2.24 14.95 -7.05
CA LEU A 217 -1.06 14.18 -7.44
C LEU A 217 -1.32 12.66 -7.38
N PRO A 218 -0.59 11.85 -8.17
CA PRO A 218 -0.71 10.40 -8.13
C PRO A 218 -0.45 9.79 -6.75
N SER A 219 -1.18 8.71 -6.43
CA SER A 219 -0.94 7.91 -5.23
C SER A 219 0.47 7.30 -5.27
N GLY A 220 1.28 7.57 -4.25
CA GLY A 220 2.65 7.07 -4.14
C GLY A 220 3.75 8.09 -4.47
N VAL A 221 3.40 9.33 -4.84
CA VAL A 221 4.39 10.41 -4.95
C VAL A 221 5.05 10.63 -3.60
N THR A 222 6.38 10.51 -3.55
CA THR A 222 7.19 10.86 -2.39
C THR A 222 7.49 12.36 -2.38
N PRO A 223 7.68 12.98 -1.20
CA PRO A 223 8.15 14.36 -1.13
C PRO A 223 9.47 14.51 -1.89
N PRO A 224 9.58 15.41 -2.89
CA PRO A 224 10.83 15.62 -3.63
C PRO A 224 11.99 16.00 -2.71
N LEU A 225 11.70 16.72 -1.63
CA LEU A 225 12.64 17.12 -0.58
C LEU A 225 13.16 15.95 0.29
N LEU A 226 12.55 14.76 0.19
CA LEU A 226 12.84 13.60 1.04
C LEU A 226 13.16 12.33 0.23
N GLY A 227 13.18 12.42 -1.11
CA GLY A 227 13.60 11.36 -2.03
C GLY A 227 15.06 11.53 -2.49
N ASP A 228 15.56 10.55 -3.25
CA ASP A 228 16.90 10.59 -3.88
C ASP A 228 17.09 11.88 -4.70
N ASP A 229 18.31 12.44 -4.70
CA ASP A 229 18.69 13.76 -5.26
C ASP A 229 18.40 13.97 -6.77
N SER A 230 17.69 13.07 -7.42
CA SER A 230 17.32 13.12 -8.83
C SER A 230 16.14 14.05 -9.11
N VAL A 231 16.07 15.23 -8.47
CA VAL A 231 15.10 16.26 -8.82
C VAL A 231 15.63 17.02 -10.05
N THR A 232 15.57 16.36 -11.20
CA THR A 232 15.69 17.01 -12.51
C THR A 232 14.29 17.47 -12.90
N HIS A 233 14.11 18.79 -13.07
CA HIS A 233 12.86 19.48 -13.44
C HIS A 233 11.90 19.82 -12.29
N LEU A 234 12.32 20.73 -11.40
CA LEU A 234 11.37 21.61 -10.73
C LEU A 234 11.05 22.79 -11.65
N ILE A 235 9.98 22.60 -12.44
CA ILE A 235 9.23 23.63 -13.19
C ILE A 235 10.00 24.26 -14.37
N GLU A 236 9.49 24.07 -15.59
CA GLU A 236 9.65 25.04 -16.70
C GLU A 236 8.55 26.11 -16.61
#